data_AF-A0A924JNX4-F1
#
_entry.id   AF-A0A924JNX4-F1
#
_cell.length_a   1.000
_cell.length_b   1.000
_cell.length_c   1.000
_cell.angle_alpha   90.00
_cell.angle_beta   90.00
_cell.angle_gamma   90.00
#
_symmetry.space_group_name_H-M   'P 1'
#
loop_
_entity.id
_entity.type
_entity.pdbx_description
1 polymer ?
#
loop_
_entity_poly.entity_id
_entity_poly.type
_entity_poly.pdbx_seq_one_letter_code
_entity_poly.pdbx_strand_id
1 'polypeptide(L)' 'LGLYISSEIIKKHNGQIGVCSELGKGSTFWFTLPFSHSA' A
#
# COMPACT_ATOMS: atom_id res chain seq x y z
N LEU A 1 -13.14 -5.30 -3.73
CA LEU A 1 -13.49 -4.63 -2.44
C LEU A 1 -12.30 -4.55 -1.49
N GLY A 2 -11.58 -5.64 -1.22
CA GLY A 2 -10.45 -5.66 -0.27
C GLY A 2 -9.39 -4.58 -0.52
N LEU A 3 -8.88 -4.46 -1.75
CA LEU A 3 -7.85 -3.46 -2.09
C LEU A 3 -8.30 -2.01 -1.86
N TYR A 4 -9.59 -1.71 -2.09
CA TYR A 4 -10.14 -0.38 -1.83
C TYR A 4 -10.13 -0.08 -0.33
N ILE A 5 -10.58 -1.03 0.49
CA ILE A 5 -10.55 -0.90 1.95
C ILE A 5 -9.10 -0.74 2.44
N SER A 6 -8.17 -1.55 1.93
CA SER A 6 -6.74 -1.42 2.24
C SER A 6 -6.19 -0.04 1.86
N SER A 7 -6.53 0.47 0.67
CA SER A 7 -6.13 1.80 0.23
C SER A 7 -6.64 2.91 1.17
N GLU A 8 -7.89 2.85 1.59
CA GLU A 8 -8.46 3.84 2.50
C GLU A 8 -7.81 3.77 3.89
N ILE A 9 -7.51 2.57 4.41
CA ILE A 9 -6.77 2.41 5.66
C ILE A 9 -5.37 3.02 5.55
N ILE A 10 -4.62 2.71 4.49
CA ILE A 10 -3.24 3.17 4.31
C ILE A 10 -3.18 4.69 4.16
N LYS A 11 -4.07 5.30 3.37
CA LYS A 11 -4.16 6.77 3.23
C LYS A 11 -4.47 7.47 4.56
N LYS A 12 -5.36 6.90 5.38
CA LYS A 12 -5.69 7.43 6.72
C LYS A 12 -4.50 7.42 7.68
N HIS A 13 -3.52 6.54 7.45
CA HIS A 13 -2.25 6.49 8.20
C HIS A 13 -1.13 7.27 7.51
N ASN A 14 -1.47 8.20 6.60
CA ASN A 14 -0.51 9.00 5.84
C ASN A 14 0.48 8.15 5.00
N GLY A 15 0.07 6.93 4.67
CA GLY A 15 0.82 6.02 3.83
C GLY A 15 0.50 6.14 2.35
N GLN A 16 1.24 5.41 1.53
CA GLN A 16 0.99 5.25 0.09
C GLN A 16 0.78 3.78 -0.24
N ILE A 17 0.04 3.47 -1.30
CA ILE A 17 -0.20 2.11 -1.79
C ILE A 17 -0.08 2.09 -3.31
N GLY A 18 0.44 1.00 -3.87
CA GLY A 18 0.52 0.81 -5.31
C GLY A 18 0.56 -0.66 -5.72
N VAL A 19 0.61 -0.87 -7.03
CA VAL A 19 0.74 -2.19 -7.65
C VAL A 19 1.72 -2.13 -8.81
N CYS A 20 2.61 -3.11 -8.88
CA CYS A 20 3.45 -3.39 -10.03
C CYS A 20 2.94 -4.69 -10.65
N SER A 21 2.48 -4.67 -11.89
CA SER A 21 1.90 -5.84 -12.55
C SER A 21 2.61 -6.11 -13.86
N GLU A 22 2.88 -7.38 -14.14
CA GLU A 22 3.39 -7.83 -15.43
C GLU A 22 2.52 -8.99 -15.94
N LEU A 23 2.07 -8.86 -17.19
CA LEU A 23 1.20 -9.84 -17.84
C LEU A 23 1.88 -11.22 -17.83
N GLY A 24 1.15 -12.23 -17.34
CA GLY A 24 1.66 -13.61 -17.26
C GLY A 24 2.64 -13.88 -16.11
N LYS A 25 3.09 -12.87 -15.36
CA LYS A 25 3.95 -13.05 -14.17
C LYS A 25 3.25 -12.75 -12.84
N GLY A 26 2.15 -12.00 -12.89
CA GLY A 26 1.35 -11.67 -11.71
C GLY A 26 1.54 -10.22 -11.28
N SER A 27 1.19 -9.93 -10.02
CA SER A 27 1.18 -8.57 -9.48
C SER A 27 1.80 -8.52 -8.09
N THR A 28 2.60 -7.49 -7.85
CA THR A 28 3.18 -7.15 -6.54
C THR A 28 2.47 -5.91 -6.01
N PHE A 29 1.79 -6.05 -4.88
CA PHE A 29 1.18 -4.95 -4.14
C PHE A 29 2.14 -4.48 -3.06
N TRP A 30 2.24 -3.17 -2.87
CA TRP A 30 3.14 -2.57 -1.89
C TRP A 30 2.47 -1.38 -1.21
N PHE A 31 2.93 -1.07 -0.01
CA PHE A 31 2.52 0.14 0.70
C PHE A 31 3.67 0.69 1.54
N THR A 32 3.56 1.97 1.88
CA THR A 32 4.45 2.68 2.80
C THR A 32 3.64 3.26 3.94
N LEU A 33 4.27 3.40 5.10
CA LEU A 33 3.73 4.14 6.24
C LEU A 33 4.85 5.02 6.81
N PRO A 34 4.53 6.24 7.28
CA PRO A 34 5.49 7.03 8.03
C PRO A 34 5.96 6.25 9.27
N PHE A 35 7.27 6.19 9.47
CA PHE A 35 7.85 5.61 10.67
C PHE A 35 8.24 6.74 11.63
N SER A 36 7.50 6.87 12.73
CA SER A 36 7.86 7.80 13.80
C SER A 36 8.77 7.11 14.79
N HIS A 37 10.07 7.39 14.71
CA HIS A 37 11.01 7.03 15.77
C HIS A 37 10.99 8.13 16.84
N SER A 38 10.56 7.78 18.05
CA SER A 38 10.73 8.64 19.22
C SER A 38 12.04 8.25 19.87
N ALA A 39 13.07 9.09 19.71
CA ALA A 39 14.35 8.95 20.40
C ALA A 39 14.21 9.39 21.87
#